data_AF-K9RKZ4-F1
#
_entry.id   AF-K9RKZ4-F1
#
_cell.length_a   1.000
_cell.length_b   1.000
_cell.length_c   1.000
_cell.angle_alpha   90.00
_cell.angle_beta   90.00
_cell.angle_gamma   90.00
#
_symmetry.space_group_name_H-M   'P 1'
#
loop_
_entity.id
_entity.type
_entity.pdbx_description
1 polymer ?
#
loop_
_entity_poly.entity_id
_entity_poly.type
_entity_poly.pdbx_seq_one_letter_code
_entity_poly.pdbx_strand_id
1 'polypeptide(L)'
;MADILQAIKAIIDNTIPDIVSYSQGKNRINSAGDALEDFIKDIFSEALKDSDLTLKNKKYSEAFSYIGNQNNPPDIILKNGDAIEVKKIESLKSSIALNSSYPKSKLYFDEPMITNSCRNCEDWQEKDIIYAIGVVKEKKLQLLWLIYGDCYAADREIYQRIRNKINSGITEIPNVEFSETKELGRVNKVDPLGITYLRIRGMWGIKNPVVVYDYLFENLDINTFKLIVVMKEEKYLSFPYEKRMLLEGISNQNFTIRK
;
A
#
# COMPACT_ATOMS: atom_id res chain seq x y z
N MET A 1 -20.38 -0.20 -3.34
CA MET A 1 -19.18 0.54 -2.90
C MET A 1 -17.96 -0.19 -3.43
N ALA A 2 -16.89 0.54 -3.76
CA ALA A 2 -15.65 -0.05 -4.26
C ALA A 2 -14.98 -0.89 -3.16
N ASP A 3 -14.47 -2.06 -3.53
CA ASP A 3 -13.75 -2.96 -2.63
C ASP A 3 -12.78 -3.86 -3.41
N ILE A 4 -12.02 -4.67 -2.68
CA ILE A 4 -11.02 -5.55 -3.27
C ILE A 4 -11.64 -6.63 -4.18
N LEU A 5 -12.87 -7.10 -3.92
CA LEU A 5 -13.52 -8.09 -4.77
C LEU A 5 -13.85 -7.50 -6.14
N GLN A 6 -14.28 -6.23 -6.16
CA GLN A 6 -14.46 -5.47 -7.39
C GLN A 6 -13.14 -5.31 -8.16
N ALA A 7 -12.03 -5.01 -7.47
CA ALA A 7 -10.72 -4.90 -8.10
C ALA A 7 -10.23 -6.23 -8.72
N ILE A 8 -10.45 -7.35 -8.02
CA ILE A 8 -10.15 -8.71 -8.54
C ILE A 8 -10.97 -8.96 -9.81
N LYS A 9 -12.27 -8.68 -9.78
CA LYS A 9 -13.15 -8.86 -10.94
C LYS A 9 -12.73 -7.97 -12.11
N ALA A 10 -12.40 -6.72 -11.86
CA ALA A 10 -11.90 -5.80 -12.87
C ALA A 10 -10.64 -6.35 -13.55
N ILE A 11 -9.73 -6.98 -12.80
CA ILE A 11 -8.55 -7.63 -13.37
C ILE A 11 -8.92 -8.86 -14.21
N ILE A 12 -9.81 -9.74 -13.71
CA ILE A 12 -10.20 -10.96 -14.43
C ILE A 12 -10.88 -10.65 -15.76
N ASP A 13 -11.73 -9.62 -15.79
CA ASP A 13 -12.54 -9.25 -16.96
C ASP A 13 -11.75 -8.46 -18.02
N ASN A 14 -10.47 -8.14 -17.78
CA ASN A 14 -9.66 -7.28 -18.63
C ASN A 14 -8.30 -7.91 -18.97
N THR A 15 -7.87 -7.75 -20.21
CA THR A 15 -6.48 -8.01 -20.58
C THR A 15 -5.59 -6.97 -19.92
N ILE A 16 -4.68 -7.39 -19.03
CA ILE A 16 -3.85 -6.44 -18.30
C ILE A 16 -2.85 -5.79 -19.25
N PRO A 17 -2.83 -4.46 -19.33
CA PRO A 17 -1.94 -3.74 -20.22
C PRO A 17 -0.50 -3.75 -19.69
N ASP A 18 0.46 -3.67 -20.60
CA ASP A 18 1.82 -3.24 -20.27
C ASP A 18 1.73 -1.89 -19.52
N ILE A 19 2.23 -1.80 -18.28
CA ILE A 19 2.04 -0.63 -17.39
C ILE A 19 2.49 0.67 -18.07
N VAL A 20 3.55 0.62 -18.87
CA VAL A 20 4.00 1.83 -19.55
C VAL A 20 3.21 2.12 -20.81
N SER A 21 2.71 1.12 -21.53
CA SER A 21 1.76 1.36 -22.63
C SER A 21 0.41 1.89 -22.12
N TYR A 22 -0.03 1.43 -20.94
CA TYR A 22 -1.18 1.96 -20.20
C TYR A 22 -1.03 3.45 -19.86
N SER A 23 0.22 3.82 -19.59
CA SER A 23 0.65 5.15 -19.19
C SER A 23 0.93 6.08 -20.38
N GLN A 24 1.48 5.58 -21.50
CA GLN A 24 1.88 6.40 -22.65
C GLN A 24 0.73 6.84 -23.57
N GLY A 25 -0.45 6.21 -23.47
CA GLY A 25 -1.68 6.78 -24.04
C GLY A 25 -2.13 8.08 -23.34
N LYS A 26 -1.47 8.47 -22.24
CA LYS A 26 -1.81 9.60 -21.37
C LYS A 26 -0.53 10.40 -21.08
N ASN A 27 -0.31 11.49 -21.83
CA ASN A 27 0.85 12.41 -21.80
C ASN A 27 1.27 13.02 -20.42
N ARG A 28 1.40 12.26 -19.33
CA ARG A 28 1.57 12.82 -17.97
C ARG A 28 2.41 12.03 -16.97
N ILE A 29 2.94 10.86 -17.32
CA ILE A 29 3.54 9.97 -16.32
C ILE A 29 5.05 9.92 -16.46
N ASN A 30 5.74 10.31 -15.38
CA ASN A 30 7.20 10.43 -15.35
C ASN A 30 7.90 9.18 -14.78
N SER A 31 7.18 8.30 -14.07
CA SER A 31 7.76 7.11 -13.45
C SER A 31 6.85 5.87 -13.51
N ALA A 32 7.46 4.67 -13.43
CA ALA A 32 6.73 3.40 -13.33
C ALA A 32 5.96 3.24 -12.00
N GLY A 33 6.31 4.02 -10.96
CA GLY A 33 5.59 4.04 -9.69
C GLY A 33 4.23 4.72 -9.84
N ASP A 34 4.22 5.93 -10.43
CA ASP A 34 3.00 6.67 -10.72
C ASP A 34 2.05 5.86 -11.63
N ALA A 35 2.60 5.14 -12.61
CA ALA A 35 1.83 4.27 -13.49
C ALA A 35 1.17 3.09 -12.75
N LEU A 36 1.84 2.53 -11.74
CA LEU A 36 1.26 1.48 -10.90
C LEU A 36 0.15 2.05 -10.02
N GLU A 37 0.33 3.22 -9.41
CA GLU A 37 -0.71 3.88 -8.62
C GLU A 37 -1.97 4.15 -9.44
N ASP A 38 -1.82 4.65 -10.68
CA ASP A 38 -2.95 4.87 -11.56
C ASP A 38 -3.64 3.57 -11.95
N PHE A 39 -2.88 2.51 -12.25
CA PHE A 39 -3.46 1.18 -12.47
C PHE A 39 -4.24 0.69 -11.25
N ILE A 40 -3.74 0.89 -10.03
CA ILE A 40 -4.46 0.55 -8.79
C ILE A 40 -5.74 1.37 -8.66
N LYS A 41 -5.72 2.69 -8.89
CA LYS A 41 -6.95 3.50 -8.90
C LYS A 41 -7.96 2.93 -9.91
N ASP A 42 -7.48 2.57 -11.09
CA ASP A 42 -8.33 2.10 -12.19
C ASP A 42 -9.01 0.75 -11.94
N ILE A 43 -8.33 -0.21 -11.29
CA ILE A 43 -8.96 -1.48 -10.93
C ILE A 43 -10.00 -1.31 -9.83
N PHE A 44 -9.77 -0.40 -8.87
CA PHE A 44 -10.72 -0.16 -7.77
C PHE A 44 -11.90 0.74 -8.17
N SER A 45 -11.78 1.51 -9.26
CA SER A 45 -12.86 2.40 -9.74
C SER A 45 -13.50 1.93 -11.05
N GLU A 46 -13.23 0.70 -11.51
CA GLU A 46 -13.73 0.17 -12.81
C GLU A 46 -13.42 1.09 -14.00
N ALA A 47 -12.25 1.72 -14.00
CA ALA A 47 -11.86 2.71 -15.00
C ALA A 47 -10.75 2.21 -15.95
N LEU A 48 -10.44 0.90 -15.93
CA LEU A 48 -9.40 0.30 -16.77
C LEU A 48 -9.56 0.61 -18.27
N LYS A 49 -10.79 0.56 -18.80
CA LYS A 49 -11.11 0.75 -20.22
C LYS A 49 -11.35 2.22 -20.61
N ASP A 50 -11.39 3.14 -19.65
CA ASP A 50 -11.73 4.53 -19.94
C ASP A 50 -10.51 5.29 -20.48
N SER A 51 -10.66 5.90 -21.64
CA SER A 51 -9.67 6.80 -22.23
C SER A 51 -9.94 8.27 -21.88
N ASP A 52 -11.20 8.63 -21.60
CA ASP A 52 -11.61 9.98 -21.21
C ASP A 52 -11.25 10.28 -19.75
N LEU A 53 -10.35 11.26 -19.56
CA LEU A 53 -9.90 11.71 -18.24
C LEU A 53 -11.03 12.29 -17.39
N THR A 54 -12.04 12.92 -18.00
CA THR A 54 -13.17 13.49 -17.27
C THR A 54 -14.03 12.39 -16.65
N LEU A 55 -14.30 11.34 -17.43
CA LEU A 55 -15.03 10.17 -16.96
C LEU A 55 -14.24 9.43 -15.87
N LYS A 56 -12.92 9.28 -16.03
CA LYS A 56 -12.04 8.71 -15.00
C LYS A 56 -12.09 9.48 -13.70
N ASN A 57 -11.93 10.80 -13.76
CA ASN A 57 -11.95 11.64 -12.57
C ASN A 57 -13.31 11.56 -11.85
N LYS A 58 -14.41 11.41 -12.58
CA LYS A 58 -15.73 11.16 -12.00
C LYS A 58 -15.79 9.80 -11.28
N LYS A 59 -15.33 8.72 -11.92
CA LYS A 59 -15.27 7.40 -11.27
C LYS A 59 -14.36 7.39 -10.04
N TYR A 60 -13.25 8.11 -10.09
CA TYR A 60 -12.34 8.26 -8.96
C TYR A 60 -13.01 8.99 -7.79
N SER A 61 -13.76 10.07 -8.04
CA SER A 61 -14.46 10.79 -6.96
C SER A 61 -15.65 10.01 -6.38
N GLU A 62 -16.22 9.08 -7.14
CA GLU A 62 -17.24 8.15 -6.68
C GLU A 62 -16.64 7.01 -5.84
N ALA A 63 -15.44 6.52 -6.20
CA ALA A 63 -14.78 5.39 -5.56
C ALA A 63 -13.93 5.75 -4.34
N PHE A 64 -13.30 6.93 -4.32
CA PHE A 64 -12.29 7.30 -3.33
C PHE A 64 -12.72 8.51 -2.49
N SER A 65 -12.44 8.42 -1.20
CA SER A 65 -12.57 9.56 -0.26
C SER A 65 -11.25 10.31 -0.09
N TYR A 66 -10.13 9.64 -0.37
CA TYR A 66 -8.82 10.26 -0.32
C TYR A 66 -7.91 9.72 -1.43
N ILE A 67 -7.17 10.61 -2.07
CA ILE A 67 -6.04 10.30 -2.94
C ILE A 67 -4.83 11.06 -2.38
N GLY A 68 -3.78 10.30 -2.07
CA GLY A 68 -2.62 10.73 -1.31
C GLY A 68 -1.57 11.50 -2.09
N ASN A 69 -0.43 11.66 -1.43
CA ASN A 69 0.77 12.27 -2.02
C ASN A 69 1.99 11.41 -1.68
N GLN A 70 3.09 11.62 -2.39
CA GLN A 70 4.31 10.81 -2.30
C GLN A 70 4.96 10.75 -0.89
N ASN A 71 4.63 11.67 0.02
CA ASN A 71 5.31 11.81 1.31
C ASN A 71 4.51 11.28 2.50
N ASN A 72 3.21 11.00 2.33
CA ASN A 72 2.33 10.68 3.44
C ASN A 72 1.43 9.49 3.10
N PRO A 73 1.39 8.44 3.95
CA PRO A 73 0.44 7.36 3.79
C PRO A 73 -0.99 7.80 4.18
N PRO A 74 -2.02 7.07 3.74
CA PRO A 74 -1.99 6.08 2.67
C PRO A 74 -1.99 6.74 1.29
N ASP A 75 -1.75 5.96 0.23
CA ASP A 75 -1.85 6.46 -1.14
C ASP A 75 -3.31 6.67 -1.56
N ILE A 76 -4.24 5.84 -1.07
CA ILE A 76 -5.68 5.92 -1.41
C ILE A 76 -6.53 5.50 -0.21
N ILE A 77 -7.71 6.10 -0.04
CA ILE A 77 -8.79 5.56 0.81
C ILE A 77 -10.04 5.36 -0.05
N LEU A 78 -10.55 4.12 -0.06
CA LEU A 78 -11.84 3.79 -0.66
C LEU A 78 -12.97 4.41 0.15
N LYS A 79 -13.98 4.92 -0.54
CA LYS A 79 -15.14 5.53 0.10
C LYS A 79 -15.89 4.53 0.97
N ASN A 80 -16.00 4.82 2.26
CA ASN A 80 -16.53 3.93 3.30
C ASN A 80 -15.85 2.55 3.30
N GLY A 81 -14.57 2.49 2.94
CA GLY A 81 -13.85 1.24 2.78
C GLY A 81 -12.39 1.32 3.26
N ASP A 82 -11.60 0.41 2.70
CA ASP A 82 -10.21 0.15 3.10
C ASP A 82 -9.26 1.24 2.57
N ALA A 83 -8.15 1.43 3.28
CA ALA A 83 -7.00 2.19 2.80
C ALA A 83 -6.13 1.32 1.90
N ILE A 84 -5.38 1.94 0.97
CA ILE A 84 -4.47 1.24 0.07
C ILE A 84 -3.12 1.95 0.08
N GLU A 85 -2.06 1.18 0.27
CA GLU A 85 -0.67 1.61 0.17
C GLU A 85 -0.01 0.87 -1.01
N VAL A 86 0.45 1.62 -1.99
CA VAL A 86 1.05 1.12 -3.22
C VAL A 86 2.57 1.09 -3.07
N LYS A 87 3.19 0.00 -3.49
CA LYS A 87 4.65 -0.15 -3.54
C LYS A 87 5.09 -0.82 -4.83
N LYS A 88 6.01 -0.18 -5.54
CA LYS A 88 6.68 -0.74 -6.71
C LYS A 88 8.04 -1.29 -6.33
N ILE A 89 8.32 -2.52 -6.76
CA ILE A 89 9.62 -3.17 -6.68
C ILE A 89 10.04 -3.69 -8.05
N GLU A 90 11.35 -3.83 -8.27
CA GLU A 90 11.89 -4.30 -9.56
C GLU A 90 12.27 -5.78 -9.56
N SER A 91 12.64 -6.29 -8.37
CA SER A 91 13.05 -7.68 -8.22
C SER A 91 11.98 -8.47 -7.49
N LEU A 92 11.71 -9.68 -7.97
CA LEU A 92 10.65 -10.56 -7.45
C LEU A 92 10.79 -10.84 -5.94
N LYS A 93 12.02 -10.88 -5.42
CA LYS A 93 12.31 -11.23 -4.03
C LYS A 93 12.88 -10.08 -3.20
N SER A 94 13.00 -8.87 -3.76
CA SER A 94 13.56 -7.74 -3.01
C SER A 94 12.65 -7.36 -1.85
N SER A 95 13.24 -7.15 -0.68
CA SER A 95 12.57 -6.54 0.46
C SER A 95 12.00 -5.18 0.08
N ILE A 96 10.92 -4.81 0.74
CA ILE A 96 10.18 -3.58 0.48
C ILE A 96 10.59 -2.55 1.53
N ALA A 97 11.12 -1.43 1.07
CA ALA A 97 11.43 -0.30 1.94
C ALA A 97 10.14 0.48 2.26
N LEU A 98 9.90 0.70 3.54
CA LEU A 98 8.83 1.54 4.06
C LEU A 98 9.50 2.78 4.67
N ASN A 99 9.56 3.83 3.85
CA ASN A 99 10.16 5.08 4.25
C ASN A 99 9.25 5.81 5.25
N SER A 100 9.84 6.38 6.28
CA SER A 100 9.19 7.32 7.21
C SER A 100 8.08 6.75 8.11
N SER A 101 7.65 5.48 7.93
CA SER A 101 6.69 4.83 8.82
C SER A 101 6.87 3.32 8.88
N TYR A 102 6.47 2.71 10.00
CA TYR A 102 6.50 1.26 10.19
C TYR A 102 5.41 0.55 9.37
N PRO A 103 5.55 -0.77 9.09
CA PRO A 103 4.49 -1.59 8.51
C PRO A 103 3.25 -1.62 9.41
N LYS A 104 2.06 -1.46 8.84
CA LYS A 104 0.80 -1.28 9.56
C LYS A 104 -0.12 -2.46 9.33
N SER A 105 -0.64 -3.06 10.41
CA SER A 105 -1.76 -4.00 10.29
C SER A 105 -3.06 -3.28 9.91
N LYS A 106 -3.25 -2.06 10.45
CA LYS A 106 -4.37 -1.15 10.20
C LYS A 106 -3.89 0.30 10.11
N LEU A 107 -4.68 1.13 9.43
CA LEU A 107 -4.50 2.59 9.45
C LEU A 107 -5.36 3.19 10.57
N TYR A 108 -4.77 4.05 11.40
CA TYR A 108 -5.48 4.73 12.48
C TYR A 108 -5.59 6.23 12.24
N PHE A 109 -6.70 6.82 12.68
CA PHE A 109 -6.99 8.26 12.56
C PHE A 109 -5.94 9.13 13.28
N ASP A 110 -5.41 8.63 14.39
CA ASP A 110 -4.43 9.29 15.26
C ASP A 110 -2.98 9.16 14.76
N GLU A 111 -2.74 8.51 13.61
CA GLU A 111 -1.40 8.36 13.05
C GLU A 111 -0.77 9.74 12.75
N PRO A 112 0.43 10.04 13.27
CA PRO A 112 1.04 11.37 13.10
C PRO A 112 1.50 11.63 11.66
N MET A 113 1.68 10.56 10.87
CA MET A 113 2.19 10.61 9.50
C MET A 113 1.13 10.85 8.43
N ILE A 114 -0.16 10.71 8.76
CA ILE A 114 -1.23 10.98 7.79
C ILE A 114 -1.51 12.49 7.71
N THR A 115 -1.91 12.95 6.54
CA THR A 115 -2.27 14.34 6.30
C THR A 115 -3.60 14.70 6.98
N ASN A 116 -3.86 16.00 7.18
CA ASN A 116 -5.17 16.45 7.67
C ASN A 116 -6.31 16.15 6.69
N SER A 117 -6.05 16.19 5.38
CA SER A 117 -7.04 15.82 4.36
C SER A 117 -7.37 14.34 4.39
N CYS A 118 -6.38 13.46 4.61
CA CYS A 118 -6.62 12.03 4.86
C CYS A 118 -7.44 11.82 6.13
N ARG A 119 -7.04 12.48 7.23
CA ARG A 119 -7.70 12.32 8.53
C ARG A 119 -9.17 12.71 8.47
N ASN A 120 -9.47 13.83 7.82
CA ASN A 120 -10.80 14.41 7.73
C ASN A 120 -11.56 14.01 6.46
N CYS A 121 -11.12 12.97 5.73
CA CYS A 121 -11.80 12.57 4.50
C CYS A 121 -13.18 11.94 4.75
N GLU A 122 -13.37 11.34 5.91
CA GLU A 122 -14.59 10.66 6.39
C GLU A 122 -14.62 10.72 7.93
N ASP A 123 -15.69 10.22 8.55
CA ASP A 123 -15.73 9.92 9.98
C ASP A 123 -15.28 8.47 10.21
N TRP A 124 -14.10 8.28 10.80
CA TRP A 124 -13.49 6.97 11.03
C TRP A 124 -12.48 7.02 12.18
N GLN A 125 -12.22 5.87 12.81
CA GLN A 125 -11.20 5.71 13.86
C GLN A 125 -10.05 4.82 13.39
N GLU A 126 -10.39 3.73 12.70
CA GLU A 126 -9.46 2.84 12.05
C GLU A 126 -10.01 2.36 10.71
N LYS A 127 -9.10 1.97 9.81
CA LYS A 127 -9.40 1.35 8.52
C LYS A 127 -8.46 0.17 8.31
N ASP A 128 -8.96 -0.90 7.70
CA ASP A 128 -8.08 -1.92 7.14
C ASP A 128 -7.19 -1.31 6.06
N ILE A 129 -5.98 -1.83 5.90
CA ILE A 129 -5.04 -1.36 4.90
C ILE A 129 -4.65 -2.49 3.96
N ILE A 130 -4.66 -2.23 2.65
CA ILE A 130 -4.23 -3.16 1.62
C ILE A 130 -2.86 -2.70 1.12
N TYR A 131 -1.87 -3.59 1.21
CA TYR A 131 -0.59 -3.42 0.54
C TYR A 131 -0.69 -3.89 -0.91
N ALA A 132 -0.72 -2.93 -1.84
CA ALA A 132 -0.69 -3.16 -3.28
C ALA A 132 0.76 -3.16 -3.79
N ILE A 133 1.39 -4.34 -3.84
CA ILE A 133 2.82 -4.48 -4.15
C ILE A 133 2.98 -5.01 -5.58
N GLY A 134 3.43 -4.15 -6.49
CA GLY A 134 3.68 -4.48 -7.88
C GLY A 134 5.15 -4.79 -8.16
N VAL A 135 5.44 -5.96 -8.74
CA VAL A 135 6.74 -6.29 -9.35
C VAL A 135 6.72 -5.80 -10.78
N VAL A 136 7.42 -4.70 -11.02
CA VAL A 136 7.51 -4.05 -12.33
C VAL A 136 8.94 -4.16 -12.85
N LYS A 137 9.13 -4.98 -13.89
CA LYS A 137 10.41 -5.17 -14.56
C LYS A 137 10.25 -4.81 -16.03
N GLU A 138 11.21 -4.04 -16.56
CA GLU A 138 11.20 -3.61 -17.97
C GLU A 138 9.83 -3.07 -18.39
N LYS A 139 9.24 -2.22 -17.54
CA LYS A 139 7.96 -1.55 -17.76
C LYS A 139 6.70 -2.43 -17.71
N LYS A 140 6.84 -3.74 -17.53
CA LYS A 140 5.74 -4.70 -17.43
C LYS A 140 5.44 -5.06 -15.98
N LEU A 141 4.15 -5.11 -15.63
CA LEU A 141 3.69 -5.70 -14.38
C LEU A 141 3.75 -7.22 -14.48
N GLN A 142 4.63 -7.86 -13.72
CA GLN A 142 4.75 -9.32 -13.71
C GLN A 142 3.92 -9.95 -12.59
N LEU A 143 3.82 -9.27 -11.45
CA LEU A 143 3.12 -9.76 -10.28
C LEU A 143 2.53 -8.59 -9.50
N LEU A 144 1.28 -8.70 -9.11
CA LEU A 144 0.64 -7.79 -8.18
C LEU A 144 0.16 -8.58 -6.96
N TRP A 145 0.61 -8.14 -5.79
CA TRP A 145 0.04 -8.57 -4.52
C TRP A 145 -0.97 -7.54 -4.02
N LEU A 146 -2.11 -8.01 -3.55
CA LEU A 146 -3.03 -7.24 -2.72
C LEU A 146 -3.17 -7.97 -1.38
N ILE A 147 -2.50 -7.48 -0.34
CA ILE A 147 -2.41 -8.17 0.95
C ILE A 147 -2.95 -7.26 2.04
N TYR A 148 -3.90 -7.75 2.84
CA TYR A 148 -4.35 -7.01 4.01
C TYR A 148 -3.23 -6.89 5.04
N GLY A 149 -3.13 -5.71 5.66
CA GLY A 149 -2.07 -5.37 6.59
C GLY A 149 -2.02 -6.33 7.77
N ASP A 150 -3.16 -6.78 8.28
CA ASP A 150 -3.25 -7.73 9.39
C ASP A 150 -2.85 -9.18 9.04
N CYS A 151 -2.53 -9.43 7.77
CA CYS A 151 -1.90 -10.64 7.26
C CYS A 151 -0.39 -10.44 7.01
N TYR A 152 0.15 -9.24 7.18
CA TYR A 152 1.51 -8.91 6.71
C TYR A 152 2.36 -8.15 7.73
N ALA A 153 1.73 -7.40 8.61
CA ALA A 153 2.35 -6.59 9.64
C ALA A 153 1.72 -6.91 11.01
N ALA A 154 2.51 -6.71 12.06
CA ALA A 154 2.01 -6.83 13.43
C ALA A 154 1.20 -5.61 13.83
N ASP A 155 0.59 -5.66 15.02
CA ASP A 155 -0.11 -4.52 15.59
C ASP A 155 0.84 -3.38 15.97
N ARG A 156 0.32 -2.14 15.94
CA ARG A 156 1.11 -0.90 16.06
C ARG A 156 1.94 -0.87 17.33
N GLU A 157 1.47 -1.47 18.42
CA GLU A 157 2.10 -1.53 19.73
C GLU A 157 3.47 -2.21 19.66
N ILE A 158 3.64 -3.22 18.80
CA ILE A 158 4.92 -3.92 18.61
C ILE A 158 5.99 -2.96 18.09
N TYR A 159 5.64 -2.12 17.11
CA TYR A 159 6.55 -1.16 16.50
C TYR A 159 6.78 0.06 17.40
N GLN A 160 5.72 0.56 18.05
CA GLN A 160 5.79 1.68 18.99
C GLN A 160 6.69 1.35 20.19
N ARG A 161 6.67 0.11 20.68
CA ARG A 161 7.57 -0.34 21.75
C ARG A 161 9.06 -0.18 21.37
N ILE A 162 9.42 -0.51 20.13
CA ILE A 162 10.80 -0.36 19.63
C ILE A 162 11.15 1.12 19.52
N ARG A 163 10.26 1.93 18.93
CA ARG A 163 10.40 3.38 18.82
C ARG A 163 10.67 4.03 20.18
N ASN A 164 9.84 3.70 21.17
CA ASN A 164 9.93 4.29 22.51
C ASN A 164 11.27 3.94 23.18
N LYS A 165 11.71 2.68 23.07
CA LYS A 165 13.02 2.25 23.61
C LYS A 165 14.19 2.99 22.95
N ILE A 166 14.15 3.18 21.63
CA ILE A 166 15.18 3.95 20.92
C ILE A 166 15.20 5.40 21.43
N ASN A 167 14.03 6.03 21.54
CA ASN A 167 13.93 7.41 22.02
C ASN A 167 14.46 7.55 23.45
N SER A 168 14.11 6.65 24.37
CA SER A 168 14.66 6.65 25.74
C SER A 168 16.19 6.51 25.75
N GLY A 169 16.76 5.61 24.95
CA GLY A 169 18.21 5.46 24.87
C GLY A 169 18.93 6.70 24.32
N ILE A 170 18.32 7.43 23.38
CA ILE A 170 18.90 8.68 22.85
C ILE A 170 18.90 9.79 23.91
N THR A 171 17.88 9.86 24.77
CA THR A 171 17.80 10.86 25.84
C THR A 171 18.85 10.68 26.95
N GLU A 172 19.47 9.50 27.03
CA GLU A 172 20.54 9.20 27.99
C GLU A 172 21.92 9.68 27.53
N ILE A 173 22.07 10.15 26.28
CA ILE A 173 23.34 10.65 25.76
C ILE A 173 23.69 11.99 26.42
N PRO A 174 24.86 12.11 27.09
CA PRO A 174 25.23 13.37 27.74
C PRO A 174 25.61 14.44 26.73
N ASN A 175 25.41 15.71 27.11
CA ASN A 175 25.84 16.90 26.36
C ASN A 175 25.20 17.06 24.96
N VAL A 176 24.02 16.49 24.73
CA VAL A 176 23.23 16.71 23.50
C VAL A 176 21.80 17.13 23.83
N GLU A 177 21.15 17.82 22.91
CA GLU A 177 19.75 18.24 23.08
C GLU A 177 18.83 17.45 22.16
N PHE A 178 18.03 16.56 22.74
CA PHE A 178 17.03 15.79 21.99
C PHE A 178 15.78 16.62 21.69
N SER A 179 15.27 16.52 20.47
CA SER A 179 13.98 17.06 20.06
C SER A 179 13.13 15.97 19.43
N GLU A 180 11.91 15.80 19.94
CA GLU A 180 10.95 14.88 19.37
C GLU A 180 10.54 15.29 17.95
N THR A 181 10.35 14.30 17.09
CA THR A 181 9.79 14.49 15.76
C THR A 181 8.68 13.47 15.53
N LYS A 182 7.89 13.65 14.48
CA LYS A 182 6.86 12.66 14.09
C LYS A 182 7.46 11.27 13.88
N GLU A 183 8.72 11.17 13.43
CA GLU A 183 9.47 9.94 13.16
C GLU A 183 10.15 9.40 14.44
N LEU A 184 11.47 9.51 14.59
CA LEU A 184 12.18 9.13 15.82
C LEU A 184 12.60 10.36 16.61
N GLY A 185 13.40 11.24 16.02
CA GLY A 185 13.83 12.46 16.69
C GLY A 185 14.95 13.20 15.96
N ARG A 186 15.43 14.26 16.61
CA ARG A 186 16.60 15.02 16.19
C ARG A 186 17.49 15.24 17.39
N VAL A 187 18.80 15.07 17.23
CA VAL A 187 19.78 15.39 18.27
C VAL A 187 20.47 16.68 17.84
N ASN A 188 20.41 17.72 18.65
CA ASN A 188 21.05 19.01 18.39
C ASN A 188 22.34 19.14 19.19
N LYS A 189 23.17 20.12 18.80
CA LYS A 189 24.44 20.46 19.45
C LYS A 189 25.40 19.26 19.50
N VAL A 190 25.49 18.55 18.39
CA VAL A 190 26.34 17.34 18.28
C VAL A 190 27.83 17.72 18.26
N ASP A 191 28.15 18.96 17.89
CA ASP A 191 29.52 19.49 17.84
C ASP A 191 29.76 20.56 18.91
N PRO A 192 31.03 20.84 19.29
CA PRO A 192 31.36 21.83 20.33
C PRO A 192 30.89 23.26 20.05
N LEU A 193 30.66 23.65 18.79
CA LEU A 193 30.13 24.98 18.44
C LEU A 193 28.60 25.04 18.59
N GLY A 194 27.94 23.89 18.73
CA GLY A 194 26.49 23.81 18.96
C GLY A 194 25.63 24.11 17.71
N ILE A 195 26.22 24.07 16.51
CA ILE A 195 25.55 24.47 15.26
C ILE A 195 25.09 23.31 14.38
N THR A 196 25.43 22.07 14.74
CA THR A 196 25.02 20.86 14.01
C THR A 196 23.86 20.14 14.66
N TYR A 197 23.12 19.38 13.85
CA TYR A 197 22.10 18.46 14.31
C TYR A 197 22.17 17.13 13.54
N LEU A 198 21.82 16.04 14.21
CA LEU A 198 21.67 14.71 13.63
C LEU A 198 20.19 14.36 13.44
N ARG A 199 19.84 14.16 12.17
CA ARG A 199 18.63 13.49 11.66
C ARG A 199 18.46 12.05 12.16
N ILE A 200 17.54 11.70 13.06
CA ILE A 200 17.21 10.29 13.35
C ILE A 200 15.85 9.91 12.73
N ARG A 201 15.88 9.01 11.74
CA ARG A 201 14.68 8.50 11.04
C ARG A 201 14.73 6.97 11.01
N GLY A 202 13.58 6.33 11.18
CA GLY A 202 13.46 4.89 10.99
C GLY A 202 13.36 4.57 9.49
N MET A 203 14.22 3.68 9.00
CA MET A 203 14.03 3.03 7.71
C MET A 203 13.53 1.62 7.98
N TRP A 204 12.24 1.38 7.73
CA TRP A 204 11.66 0.07 7.94
C TRP A 204 11.78 -0.73 6.66
N GLY A 205 12.09 -2.02 6.80
CA GLY A 205 12.05 -2.98 5.71
C GLY A 205 11.09 -4.10 6.08
N ILE A 206 10.33 -4.57 5.10
CA ILE A 206 9.51 -5.77 5.24
C ILE A 206 9.90 -6.77 4.15
N LYS A 207 9.98 -8.06 4.52
CA LYS A 207 10.30 -9.12 3.55
C LYS A 207 9.22 -9.20 2.49
N ASN A 208 9.62 -9.39 1.24
CA ASN A 208 8.71 -9.53 0.11
C ASN A 208 7.64 -10.61 0.37
N PRO A 209 6.38 -10.42 -0.02
CA PRO A 209 5.35 -11.45 0.11
C PRO A 209 5.69 -12.78 -0.56
N VAL A 210 6.44 -12.77 -1.68
CA VAL A 210 6.92 -13.99 -2.34
C VAL A 210 7.78 -14.85 -1.39
N VAL A 211 8.52 -14.20 -0.47
CA VAL A 211 9.35 -14.88 0.54
C VAL A 211 8.53 -15.23 1.78
N VAL A 212 7.57 -14.39 2.16
CA VAL A 212 6.72 -14.62 3.34
C VAL A 212 5.72 -15.76 3.12
N TYR A 213 5.22 -15.91 1.89
CA TYR A 213 4.19 -16.87 1.49
C TYR A 213 4.73 -17.94 0.53
N ASP A 214 6.03 -18.22 0.56
CA ASP A 214 6.65 -19.22 -0.32
C ASP A 214 6.03 -20.62 -0.15
N TYR A 215 5.61 -20.95 1.07
CA TYR A 215 4.89 -22.18 1.42
C TYR A 215 3.53 -22.34 0.72
N LEU A 216 2.94 -21.27 0.19
CA LEU A 216 1.68 -21.34 -0.56
C LEU A 216 1.89 -21.52 -2.07
N PHE A 217 3.07 -21.16 -2.58
CA PHE A 217 3.33 -21.08 -4.02
C PHE A 217 4.66 -21.74 -4.36
N GLU A 218 4.66 -23.06 -4.50
CA GLU A 218 5.80 -23.77 -5.06
C GLU A 218 6.08 -23.27 -6.49
N ASN A 219 7.28 -22.74 -6.71
CA ASN A 219 7.76 -22.29 -8.02
C ASN A 219 6.84 -21.29 -8.73
N LEU A 220 6.56 -20.16 -8.08
CA LEU A 220 5.77 -19.07 -8.67
C LEU A 220 6.37 -18.60 -10.02
N ASP A 221 5.80 -19.10 -11.12
CA ASP A 221 6.12 -18.64 -12.48
C ASP A 221 5.52 -17.24 -12.72
N ILE A 222 6.32 -16.30 -13.21
CA ILE A 222 5.95 -14.92 -13.52
C ILE A 222 6.13 -14.56 -15.00
N ASN A 223 6.20 -15.56 -15.88
CA ASN A 223 6.23 -15.37 -17.34
C ASN A 223 4.99 -14.62 -17.85
N THR A 224 3.84 -14.87 -17.21
CA THR A 224 2.61 -14.10 -17.39
C THR A 224 2.30 -13.30 -16.14
N PHE A 225 1.54 -12.21 -16.28
CA PHE A 225 1.06 -11.47 -15.13
C PHE A 225 0.32 -12.39 -14.15
N LYS A 226 0.56 -12.19 -12.84
CA LYS A 226 -0.21 -12.83 -11.77
C LYS A 226 -0.74 -11.81 -10.77
N LEU A 227 -1.97 -12.04 -10.32
CA LEU A 227 -2.56 -11.38 -9.16
C LEU A 227 -2.60 -12.39 -8.02
N ILE A 228 -2.07 -12.02 -6.86
CA ILE A 228 -2.23 -12.80 -5.63
C ILE A 228 -2.89 -11.90 -4.58
N VAL A 229 -3.97 -12.39 -3.99
CA VAL A 229 -4.70 -11.69 -2.94
C VAL A 229 -4.66 -12.51 -1.67
N VAL A 230 -4.34 -11.85 -0.56
CA VAL A 230 -4.30 -12.49 0.77
C VAL A 230 -5.10 -11.65 1.75
N MET A 231 -6.06 -12.29 2.41
CA MET A 231 -6.90 -11.70 3.46
C MET A 231 -7.35 -12.81 4.42
N LYS A 232 -7.74 -12.44 5.63
CA LYS A 232 -8.38 -13.38 6.57
C LYS A 232 -9.76 -13.80 6.06
N GLU A 233 -10.16 -15.01 6.41
CA GLU A 233 -11.51 -15.51 6.09
C GLU A 233 -12.60 -14.61 6.67
N GLU A 234 -12.43 -14.13 7.91
CA GLU A 234 -13.36 -13.17 8.53
C GLU A 234 -13.54 -11.89 7.70
N LYS A 235 -12.44 -11.33 7.16
CA LYS A 235 -12.51 -10.18 6.25
C LYS A 235 -13.25 -10.54 4.97
N TYR A 236 -12.95 -11.69 4.39
CA TYR A 236 -13.64 -12.15 3.18
C TYR A 236 -15.15 -12.26 3.44
N LEU A 237 -15.55 -12.94 4.50
CA LEU A 237 -16.96 -13.14 4.86
C LEU A 237 -17.70 -11.85 5.22
N SER A 238 -16.98 -10.78 5.60
CA SER A 238 -17.56 -9.46 5.85
C SER A 238 -18.09 -8.76 4.59
N PHE A 239 -17.63 -9.16 3.39
CA PHE A 239 -18.13 -8.58 2.14
C PHE A 239 -19.57 -9.04 1.82
N PRO A 240 -20.35 -8.19 1.11
CA PRO A 240 -21.70 -8.54 0.69
C PRO A 240 -21.77 -9.89 -0.01
N TYR A 241 -22.75 -10.71 0.38
CA TYR A 241 -22.92 -12.07 -0.14
C TYR A 241 -22.96 -12.12 -1.67
N GLU A 242 -23.69 -11.20 -2.31
CA GLU A 242 -23.80 -11.10 -3.77
C GLU A 242 -22.42 -10.93 -4.44
N LYS A 243 -21.55 -10.08 -3.89
CA LYS A 243 -20.19 -9.87 -4.41
C LYS A 243 -19.32 -11.11 -4.26
N ARG A 244 -19.46 -11.83 -3.15
CA ARG A 244 -18.74 -13.10 -2.92
C ARG A 244 -19.19 -14.16 -3.92
N MET A 245 -20.50 -14.33 -4.10
CA MET A 245 -21.06 -15.28 -5.06
C MET A 245 -20.64 -14.97 -6.51
N LEU A 246 -20.58 -13.70 -6.89
CA LEU A 246 -20.07 -13.31 -8.21
C LEU A 246 -18.63 -13.75 -8.43
N LEU A 247 -17.79 -13.70 -7.39
CA LEU A 247 -16.40 -14.12 -7.47
C LEU A 247 -16.26 -15.66 -7.42
N GLU A 248 -16.98 -16.33 -6.52
CA GLU A 248 -16.98 -17.79 -6.39
C GLU A 248 -17.57 -18.49 -7.62
N GLY A 249 -18.50 -17.83 -8.33
CA GLY A 249 -19.09 -18.32 -9.57
C GLY A 249 -18.21 -18.20 -10.81
N ILE A 250 -17.01 -17.61 -10.71
CA ILE A 250 -16.09 -17.47 -11.85
C ILE A 250 -15.49 -18.82 -12.21
N SER A 251 -15.95 -19.39 -13.33
CA SER A 251 -15.34 -20.57 -13.94
C SER A 251 -14.24 -20.16 -14.93
N ASN A 252 -13.04 -19.92 -14.42
CA ASN A 252 -11.86 -19.60 -15.23
C ASN A 252 -10.66 -20.43 -14.77
N GLN A 253 -10.00 -21.15 -15.68
CA GLN A 253 -8.86 -22.03 -15.35
C GLN A 253 -7.66 -21.28 -14.77
N ASN A 254 -7.56 -19.97 -15.02
CA ASN A 254 -6.51 -19.10 -14.50
C ASN A 254 -6.89 -18.39 -13.19
N PHE A 255 -8.07 -18.69 -12.63
CA PHE A 255 -8.56 -18.13 -11.38
C PHE A 255 -8.82 -19.24 -10.36
N THR A 256 -8.30 -19.08 -9.15
CA THR A 256 -8.55 -20.03 -8.06
C THR A 256 -8.69 -19.28 -6.75
N ILE A 257 -9.59 -19.75 -5.89
CA ILE A 257 -9.71 -19.32 -4.50
C ILE A 257 -9.23 -20.49 -3.64
N ARG A 258 -8.29 -20.23 -2.75
CA ARG A 258 -7.81 -21.19 -1.75
C ARG A 258 -8.33 -20.76 -0.38
N LYS A 259 -8.95 -21.68 0.34
CA LYS A 259 -9.43 -21.50 1.71
C LYS A 259 -8.44 -22.18 2.66
#